data_AF-A0A356BZN5-F1
#
_entry.id   AF-A0A356BZN5-F1
#
_cell.length_a   1.000
_cell.length_b   1.000
_cell.length_c   1.000
_cell.angle_alpha   90.00
_cell.angle_beta   90.00
_cell.angle_gamma   90.00
#
_symmetry.space_group_name_H-M   'P 1'
#
loop_
_entity.id
_entity.type
_entity.pdbx_description
1 polymer ?
#
loop_
_entity_poly.entity_id
_entity_poly.type
_entity_poly.pdbx_seq_one_letter_code
_entity_poly.pdbx_strand_id
1 'polypeptide(L)'
;IAWEIERYVIQLGSEGRLVRMQLEELMADTKDEGLLVFKDYYNGGNFNEGWSQLEEMDSDDLLNLGFISKTLGFGGSMTSLEQAVASRGYRVLAKIPRLPMPVIENLVKTFDDLSTVMDATIEELDDVEGIGEVRAKAIKEGLRRLREQVLVDSHI
;
A
#
# COMPACT_ATOMS: atom_id res chain seq x y z
N ILE A 1 -9.18 14.70 11.26
CA ILE A 1 -8.32 14.93 12.46
C ILE A 1 -6.99 15.59 12.09
N ALA A 2 -6.07 14.92 11.36
CA ALA A 2 -4.77 15.52 10.99
C ALA A 2 -4.89 16.87 10.24
N TRP A 3 -5.80 16.95 9.26
CA TRP A 3 -6.11 18.18 8.52
C TRP A 3 -6.62 19.33 9.42
N GLU A 4 -7.35 18.99 10.48
CA GLU A 4 -7.85 19.96 11.44
C GLU A 4 -6.70 20.49 12.32
N ILE A 5 -5.81 19.59 12.75
CA ILE A 5 -4.59 19.92 13.49
C ILE A 5 -3.66 20.79 12.64
N GLU A 6 -3.47 20.48 11.35
CA GLU A 6 -2.70 21.33 10.43
C GLU A 6 -3.25 22.75 10.38
N ARG A 7 -4.57 22.91 10.32
CA ARG A 7 -5.22 24.22 10.31
C ARG A 7 -4.98 24.99 11.61
N TYR A 8 -5.03 24.32 12.76
CA TYR A 8 -4.69 24.93 14.04
C TYR A 8 -3.18 25.26 14.14
N VAL A 9 -2.31 24.41 13.61
CA VAL A 9 -0.86 24.63 13.54
C VAL A 9 -0.51 25.84 12.67
N ILE A 10 -1.23 26.06 11.56
CA ILE A 10 -1.08 27.25 10.72
C ILE A 10 -1.44 28.53 11.52
N GLN A 11 -2.51 28.48 12.31
CA GLN A 11 -2.93 29.62 13.14
C GLN A 11 -1.93 29.97 14.25
N LEU A 12 -1.14 29.00 14.72
CA LEU A 12 -0.10 29.18 15.75
C LEU A 12 1.19 29.83 15.22
N GLY A 13 1.39 29.91 13.91
CA GLY A 13 2.59 30.51 13.32
C GLY A 13 3.88 29.84 13.80
N SER A 14 4.83 30.63 14.31
CA SER A 14 6.13 30.14 14.81
C SER A 14 6.01 29.25 16.04
N GLU A 15 5.01 29.46 16.89
CA GLU A 15 4.77 28.67 18.11
C GLU A 15 4.29 27.25 17.78
N GLY A 16 3.73 27.04 16.57
CA GLY A 16 3.26 25.74 16.10
C GLY A 16 4.36 24.80 15.59
N ARG A 17 5.63 25.23 15.57
CA ARG A 17 6.73 24.47 14.95
C ARG A 17 6.92 23.08 15.57
N LEU A 18 6.85 22.95 16.90
CA LEU A 18 7.02 21.67 17.59
C LEU A 18 5.86 20.72 17.26
N VAL A 19 4.62 21.21 17.32
CA VAL A 19 3.41 20.44 17.02
C VAL A 19 3.39 19.99 15.56
N ARG A 20 3.88 20.83 14.64
CA ARG A 20 4.06 20.47 13.24
C ARG A 20 5.03 19.31 13.07
N MET A 21 6.21 19.37 13.69
CA MET A 21 7.21 18.29 13.59
C MET A 21 6.67 16.97 14.16
N GLN A 22 5.92 17.03 15.28
CA GLN A 22 5.29 15.83 15.85
C GLN A 22 4.19 15.25 14.94
N LEU A 23 3.42 16.12 14.29
CA LEU A 23 2.41 15.69 13.33
C LEU A 23 3.05 15.07 12.08
N GLU A 24 4.09 15.71 11.55
CA GLU A 24 4.86 15.19 10.40
C GLU A 24 5.49 13.83 10.72
N GLU A 25 6.09 13.67 11.90
CA GLU A 25 6.66 12.39 12.36
C GLU A 25 5.57 11.31 12.49
N LEU A 26 4.42 11.64 13.06
CA LEU A 26 3.31 10.69 13.21
C LEU A 26 2.71 10.29 11.85
N MET A 27 2.69 11.20 10.88
CA MET A 27 2.07 10.99 9.56
C MET A 27 3.02 10.43 8.50
N ALA A 28 4.34 10.48 8.74
CA ALA A 28 5.35 10.13 7.74
C ALA A 28 5.14 8.72 7.15
N ASP A 29 4.84 7.73 7.99
CA ASP A 29 4.61 6.36 7.53
C ASP A 29 3.21 6.12 6.94
N THR A 30 2.19 6.88 7.40
CA THR A 30 0.78 6.57 7.11
C THR A 30 0.37 6.99 5.69
N LYS A 31 0.90 8.11 5.17
CA LYS A 31 0.47 8.64 3.87
C LYS A 31 0.90 7.74 2.71
N ASP A 32 2.12 7.21 2.80
CA ASP A 32 2.65 6.29 1.78
C ASP A 32 1.99 4.91 1.89
N GLU A 33 1.67 4.45 3.11
CA GLU A 33 1.00 3.16 3.31
C GLU A 33 -0.43 3.13 2.74
N GLY A 34 -1.21 4.20 2.91
CA GLY A 34 -2.58 4.27 2.38
C GLY A 34 -2.62 4.09 0.86
N LEU A 35 -1.71 4.75 0.14
CA LEU A 35 -1.59 4.63 -1.31
C LEU A 35 -1.20 3.20 -1.73
N LEU A 36 -0.28 2.55 -0.99
CA LEU A 36 0.12 1.18 -1.26
C LEU A 36 -1.01 0.18 -1.03
N VAL A 37 -1.81 0.37 0.04
CA VAL A 37 -3.03 -0.43 0.27
C VAL A 37 -3.99 -0.26 -0.89
N PHE A 38 -4.21 0.96 -1.35
CA PHE A 38 -5.10 1.21 -2.48
C PHE A 38 -4.58 0.56 -3.77
N LYS A 39 -3.28 0.67 -4.08
CA LYS A 39 -2.65 -0.02 -5.21
C LYS A 39 -2.82 -1.55 -5.14
N ASP A 40 -2.80 -2.12 -3.94
CA ASP A 40 -2.95 -3.56 -3.72
C ASP A 40 -4.31 -4.12 -4.10
N TYR A 41 -5.38 -3.31 -3.96
CA TYR A 41 -6.76 -3.80 -4.13
C TYR A 41 -7.56 -3.06 -5.20
N TYR A 42 -7.03 -1.99 -5.80
CA TYR A 42 -7.76 -1.22 -6.81
C TYR A 42 -7.98 -2.03 -8.09
N ASN A 43 -9.25 -2.21 -8.46
CA ASN A 43 -9.70 -2.94 -9.64
C ASN A 43 -10.50 -2.05 -10.63
N GLY A 44 -10.53 -0.74 -10.40
CA GLY A 44 -11.18 0.20 -11.31
C GLY A 44 -10.33 0.55 -12.54
N GLY A 45 -10.90 1.37 -13.43
CA GLY A 45 -10.23 1.75 -14.68
C GLY A 45 -9.22 2.89 -14.55
N ASN A 46 -9.54 3.93 -13.76
CA ASN A 46 -8.71 5.13 -13.62
C ASN A 46 -8.22 5.30 -12.18
N PHE A 47 -6.99 4.85 -11.94
CA PHE A 47 -6.37 4.86 -10.61
C PHE A 47 -6.38 6.25 -9.97
N ASN A 48 -6.03 7.30 -10.72
CA ASN A 48 -5.93 8.65 -10.17
C ASN A 48 -7.29 9.20 -9.74
N GLU A 49 -8.33 8.89 -10.52
CA GLU A 49 -9.70 9.27 -10.18
C GLU A 49 -10.19 8.49 -8.95
N GLY A 50 -9.96 7.18 -8.89
CA GLY A 50 -10.34 6.38 -7.73
C GLY A 50 -9.60 6.80 -6.45
N TRP A 51 -8.32 7.13 -6.55
CA TRP A 51 -7.55 7.63 -5.41
C TRP A 51 -8.05 8.99 -4.93
N SER A 52 -8.31 9.92 -5.86
CA SER A 52 -8.86 11.24 -5.52
C SER A 52 -10.22 11.12 -4.84
N GLN A 53 -11.10 10.23 -5.35
CA GLN A 53 -12.39 9.94 -4.72
C GLN A 53 -12.24 9.41 -3.30
N LEU A 54 -11.24 8.56 -3.03
CA LEU A 54 -10.97 8.05 -1.69
C LEU A 54 -10.43 9.15 -0.76
N GLU A 55 -9.55 10.03 -1.25
CA GLU A 55 -9.00 11.15 -0.47
C GLU A 55 -10.06 12.20 -0.11
N GLU A 56 -11.11 12.34 -0.93
CA GLU A 56 -12.23 13.25 -0.70
C GLU A 56 -13.30 12.70 0.27
N MET A 57 -13.26 11.41 0.60
CA MET A 57 -14.21 10.79 1.54
C MET A 57 -14.06 11.38 2.94
N ASP A 58 -15.20 11.72 3.54
CA ASP A 58 -15.24 12.09 4.95
C ASP A 58 -15.24 10.86 5.87
N SER A 59 -15.27 11.10 7.19
CA SER A 59 -15.25 10.01 8.17
C SER A 59 -16.48 9.10 8.09
N ASP A 60 -17.64 9.63 7.69
CA ASP A 60 -18.88 8.86 7.63
C ASP A 60 -18.90 8.00 6.34
N ASP A 61 -18.39 8.54 5.24
CA ASP A 61 -18.19 7.81 3.99
C ASP A 61 -17.21 6.65 4.16
N LEU A 62 -16.12 6.85 4.90
CA LEU A 62 -15.14 5.79 5.20
C LEU A 62 -15.69 4.67 6.10
N LEU A 63 -16.79 4.91 6.81
CA LEU A 63 -17.50 3.86 7.57
C LEU A 63 -18.44 3.04 6.67
N ASN A 64 -18.70 3.49 5.44
CA ASN A 64 -19.55 2.81 4.48
C ASN A 64 -18.74 1.89 3.56
N LEU A 65 -18.69 0.60 3.89
CA LEU A 65 -17.99 -0.42 3.11
C LEU A 65 -18.48 -0.51 1.65
N GLY A 66 -19.76 -0.21 1.38
CA GLY A 66 -20.31 -0.21 0.03
C GLY A 66 -19.74 0.91 -0.84
N PHE A 67 -19.47 2.08 -0.25
CA PHE A 67 -18.80 3.18 -0.95
C PHE A 67 -17.33 2.85 -1.23
N ILE A 68 -16.61 2.32 -0.24
CA ILE A 68 -15.22 1.89 -0.43
C ILE A 68 -15.11 0.82 -1.53
N SER A 69 -15.96 -0.20 -1.48
CA SER A 69 -16.02 -1.27 -2.48
C SER A 69 -16.29 -0.75 -3.90
N LYS A 70 -17.20 0.24 -4.02
CA LYS A 70 -17.48 0.91 -5.29
C LYS A 70 -16.29 1.70 -5.80
N THR A 71 -15.64 2.49 -4.95
CA THR A 71 -14.44 3.28 -5.30
C THR A 71 -13.27 2.39 -5.73
N LEU A 72 -13.12 1.23 -5.10
CA LEU A 72 -12.12 0.23 -5.46
C LEU A 72 -12.43 -0.50 -6.79
N GLY A 73 -13.64 -0.36 -7.33
CA GLY A 73 -14.04 -0.99 -8.60
C GLY A 73 -14.72 -2.36 -8.48
N PHE A 74 -15.11 -2.78 -7.27
CA PHE A 74 -15.85 -4.05 -7.04
C PHE A 74 -17.38 -3.88 -7.02
N GLY A 75 -17.86 -2.63 -7.10
CA GLY A 75 -19.29 -2.28 -7.03
C GLY A 75 -19.80 -2.12 -5.60
N GLY A 76 -21.05 -1.68 -5.43
CA GLY A 76 -21.64 -1.35 -4.12
C GLY A 76 -22.66 -2.35 -3.59
N SER A 77 -22.74 -3.55 -4.15
CA SER A 77 -23.70 -4.57 -3.73
C SER A 77 -23.22 -5.33 -2.49
N MET A 78 -24.12 -5.90 -1.68
CA MET A 78 -23.70 -6.76 -0.56
C MET A 78 -22.87 -7.96 -1.02
N THR A 79 -23.16 -8.51 -2.20
CA THR A 79 -22.39 -9.62 -2.78
C THR A 79 -20.95 -9.20 -3.12
N SER A 80 -20.72 -7.94 -3.46
CA SER A 80 -19.37 -7.40 -3.70
C SER A 80 -18.50 -7.46 -2.43
N LEU A 81 -19.11 -7.33 -1.24
CA LEU A 81 -18.40 -7.38 0.04
C LEU A 81 -18.01 -8.80 0.46
N GLU A 82 -18.63 -9.83 -0.14
CA GLU A 82 -18.31 -11.23 0.12
C GLU A 82 -17.21 -11.76 -0.82
N GLN A 83 -16.78 -10.96 -1.80
CA GLN A 83 -15.76 -11.36 -2.75
C GLN A 83 -14.38 -11.46 -2.07
N ALA A 84 -13.75 -12.62 -2.18
CA ALA A 84 -12.35 -12.77 -1.80
C ALA A 84 -11.44 -12.01 -2.77
N VAL A 85 -10.53 -11.20 -2.22
CA VAL A 85 -9.53 -10.45 -2.99
C VAL A 85 -8.14 -10.74 -2.46
N ALA A 86 -7.19 -10.98 -3.36
CA ALA A 86 -5.78 -11.13 -3.04
C ALA A 86 -5.07 -9.78 -3.17
N SER A 87 -4.08 -9.51 -2.32
CA SER A 87 -3.24 -8.31 -2.47
C SER A 87 -2.28 -8.50 -3.63
N ARG A 88 -2.12 -7.47 -4.47
CA ARG A 88 -1.11 -7.48 -5.54
C ARG A 88 0.34 -7.55 -5.04
N GLY A 89 0.62 -6.99 -3.87
CA GLY A 89 1.91 -7.08 -3.19
C GLY A 89 2.70 -5.78 -3.10
N TYR A 90 2.18 -4.65 -3.57
CA TYR A 90 2.81 -3.32 -3.50
C TYR A 90 3.28 -2.99 -2.09
N ARG A 91 2.43 -3.18 -1.08
CA ARG A 91 2.76 -2.85 0.32
C ARG A 91 3.90 -3.72 0.86
N VAL A 92 3.89 -5.02 0.57
CA VAL A 92 4.90 -5.95 1.08
C VAL A 92 6.24 -5.76 0.35
N LEU A 93 6.19 -5.57 -0.96
CA LEU A 93 7.38 -5.31 -1.77
C LEU A 93 8.04 -3.97 -1.42
N ALA A 94 7.26 -2.93 -1.13
CA ALA A 94 7.80 -1.63 -0.70
C ALA A 94 8.56 -1.69 0.64
N LYS A 95 8.30 -2.70 1.48
CA LYS A 95 9.06 -2.93 2.72
C LYS A 95 10.45 -3.53 2.47
N ILE A 96 10.74 -4.01 1.25
CA ILE A 96 12.05 -4.56 0.91
C ILE A 96 13.03 -3.39 0.70
N PRO A 97 14.13 -3.30 1.48
CA PRO A 97 15.05 -2.17 1.40
C PRO A 97 15.67 -2.02 0.02
N ARG A 98 15.71 -0.78 -0.49
CA ARG A 98 16.33 -0.40 -1.77
C ARG A 98 15.65 -1.03 -3.00
N LEU A 99 14.36 -1.37 -2.92
CA LEU A 99 13.56 -1.80 -4.06
C LEU A 99 12.80 -0.59 -4.66
N PRO A 100 13.17 -0.10 -5.85
CA PRO A 100 12.51 1.07 -6.45
C PRO A 100 11.09 0.76 -6.93
N MET A 101 10.20 1.76 -6.89
CA MET A 101 8.79 1.60 -7.30
C MET A 101 8.58 1.04 -8.72
N PRO A 102 9.35 1.45 -9.75
CA PRO A 102 9.20 0.87 -11.09
C PRO A 102 9.45 -0.65 -11.13
N VAL A 103 10.33 -1.16 -10.26
CA VAL A 103 10.58 -2.60 -10.15
C VAL A 103 9.40 -3.30 -9.50
N ILE A 104 8.80 -2.68 -8.48
CA ILE A 104 7.59 -3.19 -7.82
C ILE A 104 6.43 -3.26 -8.82
N GLU A 105 6.25 -2.21 -9.63
CA GLU A 105 5.23 -2.17 -10.67
C GLU A 105 5.42 -3.27 -11.71
N ASN A 106 6.66 -3.55 -12.12
CA ASN A 106 6.97 -4.66 -13.03
C ASN A 106 6.69 -6.03 -12.40
N LEU A 107 7.06 -6.24 -11.13
CA LEU A 107 6.76 -7.48 -10.40
C LEU A 107 5.26 -7.73 -10.33
N VAL A 108 4.50 -6.74 -9.88
CA VAL A 108 3.05 -6.85 -9.75
C VAL A 108 2.40 -7.13 -11.10
N LYS A 109 2.88 -6.46 -12.17
CA LYS A 109 2.37 -6.68 -13.52
C LYS A 109 2.68 -8.08 -14.07
N THR A 110 3.79 -8.68 -13.66
CA THR A 110 4.19 -10.02 -14.15
C THR A 110 3.51 -11.15 -13.37
N PHE A 111 3.35 -11.00 -12.06
CA PHE A 111 2.89 -12.09 -11.19
C PHE A 111 1.44 -11.95 -10.69
N ASP A 112 0.77 -10.83 -10.97
CA ASP A 112 -0.60 -10.48 -10.60
C ASP A 112 -0.92 -10.37 -9.10
N ASP A 113 -0.43 -11.30 -8.26
CA ASP A 113 -0.67 -11.33 -6.82
C ASP A 113 0.57 -11.65 -5.99
N LEU A 114 0.53 -11.25 -4.72
CA LEU A 114 1.65 -11.41 -3.78
C LEU A 114 2.05 -12.87 -3.57
N SER A 115 1.10 -13.81 -3.58
CA SER A 115 1.38 -15.23 -3.35
C SER A 115 2.24 -15.77 -4.48
N THR A 116 1.87 -15.44 -5.70
CA THR A 116 2.62 -15.81 -6.91
C THR A 116 4.03 -15.22 -6.88
N VAL A 117 4.21 -13.95 -6.48
CA VAL A 117 5.54 -13.34 -6.29
C VAL A 117 6.36 -14.07 -5.21
N MET A 118 5.73 -14.49 -4.12
CA MET A 118 6.41 -15.20 -3.03
C MET A 118 6.88 -16.59 -3.46
N ASP A 119 6.15 -17.27 -4.33
CA ASP A 119 6.46 -18.61 -4.81
C ASP A 119 7.48 -18.60 -5.96
N ALA A 120 7.56 -17.50 -6.73
CA ALA A 120 8.45 -17.33 -7.87
C ALA A 120 9.92 -17.71 -7.59
N THR A 121 10.53 -18.43 -8.50
CA THR A 121 11.95 -18.81 -8.49
C THR A 121 12.86 -17.61 -8.73
N ILE A 122 14.16 -17.76 -8.46
CA ILE A 122 15.12 -16.65 -8.70
C ILE A 122 15.19 -16.36 -10.20
N GLU A 123 15.11 -17.40 -11.04
CA GLU A 123 15.10 -17.31 -12.49
C GLU A 123 13.87 -16.55 -13.00
N GLU A 124 12.66 -16.88 -12.51
CA GLU A 124 11.44 -16.15 -12.89
C GLU A 124 11.48 -14.68 -12.45
N LEU A 125 12.07 -14.38 -11.30
CA LEU A 125 12.26 -13.01 -10.85
C LEU A 125 13.29 -12.27 -11.71
N ASP A 126 14.36 -12.93 -12.16
CA ASP A 126 15.40 -12.36 -13.04
C ASP A 126 14.85 -12.00 -14.43
N ASP A 127 13.89 -12.77 -14.94
CA ASP A 127 13.24 -12.52 -16.24
C ASP A 127 12.35 -11.27 -16.27
N VAL A 128 12.03 -10.69 -15.11
CA VAL A 128 11.21 -9.47 -15.01
C VAL A 128 12.04 -8.24 -15.41
N GLU A 129 11.45 -7.37 -16.25
CA GLU A 129 12.10 -6.14 -16.71
C GLU A 129 12.63 -5.29 -15.55
N GLY A 130 13.92 -4.93 -15.62
CA GLY A 130 14.56 -4.13 -14.58
C GLY A 130 14.94 -4.94 -13.33
N ILE A 131 14.77 -6.25 -13.34
CA ILE A 131 15.35 -7.16 -12.35
C ILE A 131 16.57 -7.83 -12.96
N GLY A 132 17.57 -8.04 -12.12
CA GLY A 132 18.75 -8.80 -12.45
C GLY A 132 19.02 -9.76 -11.30
N GLU A 133 19.86 -10.77 -11.51
CA GLU A 133 20.09 -11.86 -10.56
C GLU A 133 20.34 -11.40 -9.11
N VAL A 134 21.11 -10.32 -8.94
CA VAL A 134 21.41 -9.73 -7.63
C VAL A 134 20.15 -9.20 -6.95
N ARG A 135 19.27 -8.52 -7.69
CA ARG A 135 17.98 -8.01 -7.17
C ARG A 135 17.00 -9.15 -6.93
N ALA A 136 16.91 -10.13 -7.83
CA ALA A 136 16.07 -11.31 -7.66
C ALA A 136 16.38 -12.03 -6.34
N LYS A 137 17.66 -12.27 -6.05
CA LYS A 137 18.13 -12.81 -4.77
C LYS A 137 17.76 -11.94 -3.58
N ALA A 138 17.93 -10.62 -3.68
CA ALA A 138 17.58 -9.67 -2.62
C ALA A 138 16.06 -9.64 -2.34
N ILE A 139 15.23 -9.72 -3.37
CA ILE A 139 13.76 -9.78 -3.26
C ILE A 139 13.36 -11.06 -2.55
N LYS A 140 13.86 -12.22 -3.00
CA LYS A 140 13.52 -13.52 -2.41
C LYS A 140 13.91 -13.59 -0.92
N GLU A 141 15.10 -13.10 -0.58
CA GLU A 141 15.56 -13.02 0.81
C GLU A 141 14.75 -12.00 1.63
N GLY A 142 14.38 -10.86 1.05
CA GLY A 142 13.53 -9.85 1.68
C GLY A 142 12.16 -10.41 2.04
N LEU A 143 11.50 -11.10 1.10
CA LEU A 143 10.22 -11.76 1.31
C LEU A 143 10.31 -12.86 2.37
N ARG A 144 11.39 -13.67 2.36
CA ARG A 144 11.64 -14.69 3.39
C ARG A 144 11.71 -14.07 4.78
N ARG A 145 12.47 -12.98 4.96
CA ARG A 145 12.61 -12.29 6.25
C ARG A 145 11.29 -11.71 6.75
N LEU A 146 10.51 -11.07 5.88
CA LEU A 146 9.20 -10.54 6.23
C LEU A 146 8.26 -11.65 6.71
N ARG A 147 8.26 -12.80 6.02
CA ARG A 147 7.47 -13.96 6.44
C ARG A 147 7.89 -14.49 7.80
N GLU A 148 9.19 -14.56 8.07
CA GLU A 148 9.72 -15.01 9.36
C GLU A 148 9.33 -14.07 10.50
N GLN A 149 9.38 -12.75 10.28
CA GLN A 149 8.92 -11.77 11.26
C GLN A 149 7.45 -11.96 11.62
N VAL A 150 6.57 -12.10 10.63
CA VAL A 150 5.13 -12.33 10.86
C VAL A 150 4.88 -13.61 11.65
N LEU A 151 5.62 -14.69 11.35
CA LEU A 151 5.48 -15.95 12.09
C LEU A 151 5.91 -15.81 13.55
N VAL A 152 6.99 -15.09 13.83
CA VAL A 152 7.44 -14.83 15.21
C VAL A 152 6.41 -14.00 15.97
N ASP A 153 5.91 -12.91 15.37
CA ASP A 153 4.94 -12.02 16.00
C ASP A 153 3.59 -12.73 16.26
N SER A 154 3.21 -13.69 15.41
CA SER A 154 1.98 -14.47 15.59
C SER A 154 2.02 -15.51 16.72
N HIS A 155 3.21 -15.80 17.26
CA HIS A 155 3.43 -16.77 18.34
C HIS A 155 3.63 -16.10 19.71
N ILE A 156 3.53 -14.77 19.78
CA ILE A 156 3.55 -13.95 20.99
C ILE A 156 2.12 -13.51 21.30
#